data_AF-A0A7V6D3W6-F1
#
_entry.id   AF-A0A7V6D3W6-F1
#
_cell.length_a   1.000
_cell.length_b   1.000
_cell.length_c   1.000
_cell.angle_alpha   90.00
_cell.angle_beta   90.00
_cell.angle_gamma   90.00
#
_symmetry.space_group_name_H-M   'P 1'
#
loop_
_entity.id
_entity.type
_entity.pdbx_description
1 polymer ?
#
loop_
_entity_poly.entity_id
_entity_poly.type
_entity_poly.pdbx_seq_one_letter_code
_entity_poly.pdbx_strand_id
1 'polypeptide(L)'
;GDEAEVQVGSFRLRTRAAGLELRHRAPSRGGSGTARGSGTARGSGTAPEATALPRVAQVTPPPGMELDLRGRRVEDALPELDKYIDSAYLAGLPFVRIIHGKGTGALRQVVREALAQHPLVASYKPGEREEGGEGVTVAQLATMG
;
A
#
# COMPACT_ATOMS: atom_id res chain seq x y z
N GLY A 1 17.29 31.27 -0.11
CA GLY A 1 17.08 30.12 -1.00
C GLY A 1 15.89 29.39 -0.47
N ASP A 2 14.82 29.32 -1.26
CA ASP A 2 13.50 28.79 -0.88
C ASP A 2 13.44 27.25 -1.01
N GLU A 3 14.54 26.57 -0.71
CA GLU A 3 14.66 25.11 -0.85
C GLU A 3 14.70 24.46 0.52
N ALA A 4 13.89 23.40 0.67
CA ALA A 4 13.82 22.55 1.84
C ALA A 4 14.23 21.13 1.44
N GLU A 5 15.03 20.52 2.29
CA GLU A 5 15.40 19.10 2.17
C GLU A 5 14.43 18.28 3.04
N VAL A 6 13.60 17.48 2.39
CA VAL A 6 12.62 16.60 3.04
C VAL A 6 13.25 15.22 3.18
N GLN A 7 13.35 14.76 4.42
CA GLN A 7 13.84 13.43 4.75
C GLN A 7 12.69 12.54 5.21
N VAL A 8 12.47 11.42 4.51
CA VAL A 8 11.52 10.37 4.90
C VAL A 8 12.29 9.08 5.08
N GLY A 9 12.64 8.77 6.32
CA GLY A 9 13.59 7.69 6.60
C GLY A 9 14.98 8.00 6.03
N SER A 10 15.48 7.14 5.14
CA SER A 10 16.76 7.33 4.42
C SER A 10 16.61 8.13 3.11
N PHE A 11 15.38 8.32 2.63
CA PHE A 11 15.11 9.06 1.40
C PHE A 11 15.20 10.57 1.62
N ARG A 12 15.89 11.27 0.72
CA ARG A 12 16.17 12.71 0.81
C ARG A 12 15.78 13.39 -0.49
N LEU A 13 14.84 14.33 -0.40
CA LEU A 13 14.31 15.09 -1.54
C LEU A 13 14.53 16.58 -1.32
N ARG A 14 15.04 17.30 -2.32
CA ARG A 14 15.08 18.77 -2.28
C ARG A 14 13.89 19.33 -3.04
N THR A 15 13.08 20.14 -2.37
CA THR A 15 11.89 20.78 -2.95
C THR A 15 11.75 22.21 -2.44
N ARG A 16 10.83 23.01 -2.99
CA ARG A 16 10.60 24.37 -2.51
C ARG A 16 9.82 24.38 -1.20
N ALA A 17 10.28 25.17 -0.24
CA ALA A 17 9.64 25.27 1.07
C ALA A 17 8.20 25.82 0.97
N ALA A 18 7.94 26.72 0.02
CA ALA A 18 6.61 27.28 -0.25
C ALA A 18 5.54 26.25 -0.66
N GLY A 19 5.93 25.04 -1.10
CA GLY A 19 5.01 23.97 -1.48
C GLY A 19 4.76 22.91 -0.40
N LEU A 20 5.35 23.05 0.79
CA LEU A 20 5.23 22.06 1.86
C LEU A 20 4.04 22.38 2.76
N GLU A 21 3.07 21.47 2.80
CA GLU A 21 1.96 21.54 3.75
C GLU A 21 2.04 20.42 4.78
N LEU A 22 2.01 20.78 6.06
CA LEU A 22 2.09 19.84 7.18
C LEU A 22 0.77 19.07 7.32
N ARG A 23 0.72 17.85 6.78
CA ARG A 23 -0.43 16.96 6.92
C ARG A 23 -0.24 16.06 8.15
N HIS A 24 -0.92 16.43 9.24
CA HIS A 24 -1.18 15.64 10.45
C HIS A 24 0.03 15.02 11.19
N ARG A 25 0.23 15.41 12.46
CA ARG A 25 1.22 14.80 13.36
C ARG A 25 0.81 13.36 13.69
N ALA A 26 1.65 12.38 13.36
CA ALA A 26 1.42 10.98 13.71
C ALA A 26 1.42 10.81 15.25
N PRO A 27 0.36 10.22 15.85
CA PRO A 27 0.37 9.90 17.28
C PRO A 27 1.21 8.65 17.56
N SER A 28 1.93 8.69 18.69
CA SER A 28 2.71 7.59 19.25
C SER A 28 1.83 6.47 19.81
N ARG A 29 2.31 5.23 19.67
CA ARG A 29 1.68 3.94 20.00
C ARG A 29 1.16 3.81 21.44
N GLY A 30 0.06 3.05 21.61
CA GLY A 30 -0.43 2.45 22.85
C GLY A 30 -1.32 1.22 22.56
N GLY A 31 -1.17 0.12 23.35
CA GLY A 31 -1.80 -1.21 23.18
C GLY A 31 -3.33 -1.26 23.39
N SER A 32 -4.04 -2.36 23.66
CA SER A 32 -3.81 -3.81 23.80
C SER A 32 -5.19 -4.39 24.22
N GLY A 33 -5.69 -5.46 23.56
CA GLY A 33 -6.82 -6.32 24.01
C GLY A 33 -8.22 -5.68 23.96
N THR A 34 -9.35 -6.38 23.89
CA THR A 34 -9.71 -7.80 23.92
C THR A 34 -11.06 -7.98 23.21
N ALA A 35 -11.25 -9.14 22.57
CA ALA A 35 -12.52 -9.56 21.99
C ALA A 35 -13.44 -10.19 23.06
N ARG A 36 -14.75 -9.93 22.98
CA ARG A 36 -15.84 -10.81 23.44
C ARG A 36 -17.22 -10.20 23.10
N GLY A 37 -18.09 -11.00 22.48
CA GLY A 37 -19.49 -10.62 22.25
C GLY A 37 -20.23 -11.56 21.30
N SER A 38 -20.68 -12.69 21.82
CA SER A 38 -21.58 -13.67 21.20
C SER A 38 -23.01 -13.11 21.06
N GLY A 39 -23.74 -13.48 20.00
CA GLY A 39 -25.19 -13.23 19.90
C GLY A 39 -25.84 -13.83 18.66
N THR A 40 -26.52 -14.95 18.86
CA THR A 40 -27.41 -15.66 17.92
C THR A 40 -28.76 -14.95 17.76
N ALA A 41 -29.33 -14.89 16.54
CA ALA A 41 -30.78 -14.98 16.32
C ALA A 41 -31.11 -15.23 14.84
N ARG A 42 -31.98 -16.22 14.62
CA ARG A 42 -32.65 -16.54 13.35
C ARG A 42 -33.80 -15.56 13.10
N GLY A 43 -34.09 -15.25 11.84
CA GLY A 43 -35.31 -14.55 11.45
C GLY A 43 -35.50 -14.55 9.93
N SER A 44 -36.43 -15.37 9.46
CA SER A 44 -36.95 -15.41 8.09
C SER A 44 -37.83 -14.19 7.79
N GLY A 45 -37.81 -13.70 6.55
CA GLY A 45 -38.89 -12.85 6.04
C GLY A 45 -38.48 -11.89 4.93
N THR A 46 -38.88 -12.24 3.70
CA THR A 46 -39.33 -11.36 2.60
C THR A 46 -38.51 -10.11 2.27
N ALA A 47 -37.87 -10.16 1.10
CA ALA A 47 -37.26 -9.01 0.44
C ALA A 47 -38.26 -7.85 0.21
N PRO A 48 -37.83 -6.60 0.45
CA PRO A 48 -38.23 -5.49 -0.38
C PRO A 48 -37.08 -5.12 -1.32
N GLU A 49 -37.43 -4.99 -2.58
CA GLU A 49 -36.65 -4.37 -3.64
C GLU A 49 -36.31 -2.92 -3.22
N ALA A 50 -35.15 -2.76 -2.57
CA ALA A 50 -34.63 -1.45 -2.21
C ALA A 50 -33.91 -0.89 -3.43
N THR A 51 -34.51 0.11 -4.07
CA THR A 51 -33.83 1.03 -4.99
C THR A 51 -32.54 1.48 -4.30
N ALA A 52 -31.40 0.98 -4.78
CA ALA A 52 -30.10 1.33 -4.24
C ALA A 52 -29.88 2.82 -4.49
N LEU A 53 -29.95 3.61 -3.44
CA LEU A 53 -29.42 4.98 -3.43
C LEU A 53 -27.99 4.94 -4.00
N PRO A 54 -27.53 5.97 -4.74
CA PRO A 54 -26.16 6.02 -5.19
C PRO A 54 -25.28 5.89 -3.95
N ARG A 55 -24.60 4.74 -3.86
CA ARG A 55 -23.71 4.43 -2.75
C ARG A 55 -22.69 5.54 -2.76
N VAL A 56 -22.75 6.45 -1.77
CA VAL A 56 -21.74 7.47 -1.55
C VAL A 56 -20.42 6.73 -1.68
N ALA A 57 -19.65 7.04 -2.74
CA ALA A 57 -18.45 6.28 -3.06
C ALA A 57 -17.66 6.21 -1.76
N GLN A 58 -17.50 5.00 -1.21
CA GLN A 58 -16.79 4.86 0.05
C GLN A 58 -15.40 5.40 -0.23
N VAL A 59 -15.10 6.58 0.31
CA VAL A 59 -13.81 7.24 0.15
C VAL A 59 -12.83 6.32 0.86
N THR A 60 -12.20 5.44 0.07
CA THR A 60 -11.19 4.54 0.58
C THR A 60 -9.97 5.42 0.82
N PRO A 61 -9.41 5.44 2.05
CA PRO A 61 -8.21 6.21 2.30
C PRO A 61 -7.10 5.75 1.34
N PRO A 62 -6.22 6.65 0.89
CA PRO A 62 -5.13 6.28 0.00
C PRO A 62 -4.27 5.19 0.65
N PRO A 63 -3.70 4.27 -0.16
CA PRO A 63 -2.84 3.24 0.40
C PRO A 63 -1.57 3.85 1.02
N GLY A 64 -0.99 3.12 1.97
CA GLY A 64 0.35 3.44 2.47
C GLY A 64 1.43 3.14 1.42
N MET A 65 2.66 3.60 1.69
CA MET A 65 3.82 3.35 0.83
C MET A 65 4.39 1.93 0.93
N GLU A 66 3.82 1.08 1.79
CA GLU A 66 4.22 -0.32 1.97
C GLU A 66 3.05 -1.26 1.70
N LEU A 67 3.37 -2.39 1.06
CA LEU A 67 2.52 -3.57 0.99
C LEU A 67 3.26 -4.76 1.62
N ASP A 68 2.66 -5.39 2.63
CA ASP A 68 3.23 -6.58 3.28
C ASP A 68 2.55 -7.86 2.78
N LEU A 69 3.30 -8.68 2.06
CA LEU A 69 2.87 -9.95 1.49
C LEU A 69 3.47 -11.16 2.22
N ARG A 70 4.14 -10.96 3.36
CA ARG A 70 4.79 -12.07 4.08
C ARG A 70 3.75 -13.09 4.54
N GLY A 71 4.08 -14.36 4.31
CA GLY A 71 3.22 -15.49 4.69
C GLY A 71 2.00 -15.68 3.77
N ARG A 72 1.82 -14.83 2.75
CA ARG A 72 0.82 -15.06 1.70
C ARG A 72 1.23 -16.20 0.79
N ARG A 73 0.24 -16.88 0.21
CA ARG A 73 0.44 -17.75 -0.94
C ARG A 73 0.57 -16.92 -2.20
N VAL A 74 1.21 -17.45 -3.23
CA VAL A 74 1.43 -16.75 -4.50
C VAL A 74 0.09 -16.35 -5.13
N GLU A 75 -0.85 -17.28 -5.15
CA GLU A 75 -2.21 -17.12 -5.65
C GLU A 75 -3.01 -16.00 -4.97
N ASP A 76 -2.74 -15.71 -3.69
CA ASP A 76 -3.37 -14.60 -2.96
C ASP A 76 -2.59 -13.28 -3.12
N ALA A 77 -1.26 -13.37 -3.21
CA ALA A 77 -0.36 -12.22 -3.21
C ALA A 77 -0.42 -11.42 -4.51
N LEU A 78 -0.53 -12.08 -5.67
CA LEU A 78 -0.53 -11.38 -6.96
C LEU A 78 -1.78 -10.49 -7.16
N PRO A 79 -3.01 -10.96 -6.89
CA PRO A 79 -4.19 -10.10 -6.94
C PRO A 79 -4.17 -8.96 -5.92
N GLU A 80 -3.54 -9.16 -4.75
CA GLU A 80 -3.37 -8.12 -3.73
C GLU A 80 -2.36 -7.05 -4.20
N LEU A 81 -1.25 -7.48 -4.80
CA LEU A 81 -0.23 -6.61 -5.39
C LEU A 81 -0.82 -5.74 -6.51
N ASP A 82 -1.52 -6.34 -7.45
CA ASP A 82 -2.12 -5.66 -8.61
C ASP A 82 -3.03 -4.49 -8.17
N LYS A 83 -4.02 -4.80 -7.32
CA LYS A 83 -4.93 -3.80 -6.75
C LYS A 83 -4.21 -2.71 -5.96
N TYR A 84 -3.13 -3.08 -5.26
CA TYR A 84 -2.33 -2.13 -4.51
C TYR A 84 -1.57 -1.17 -5.43
N ILE A 85 -0.96 -1.66 -6.51
CA ILE A 85 -0.25 -0.81 -7.48
C ILE A 85 -1.22 0.17 -8.15
N ASP A 86 -2.41 -0.28 -8.54
CA ASP A 86 -3.45 0.61 -9.08
C ASP A 86 -3.80 1.72 -8.09
N SER A 87 -4.08 1.34 -6.85
CA SER A 87 -4.45 2.28 -5.79
C SER A 87 -3.32 3.27 -5.49
N ALA A 88 -2.06 2.80 -5.49
CA ALA A 88 -0.89 3.61 -5.23
C ALA A 88 -0.62 4.60 -6.38
N TYR A 89 -0.80 4.16 -7.62
CA TYR A 89 -0.69 5.00 -8.81
C TYR A 89 -1.78 6.09 -8.82
N LEU A 90 -3.03 5.71 -8.54
CA LEU A 90 -4.15 6.67 -8.43
C LEU A 90 -3.97 7.67 -7.28
N ALA A 91 -3.31 7.25 -6.20
CA ALA A 91 -2.94 8.13 -5.09
C ALA A 91 -1.72 9.02 -5.40
N GLY A 92 -1.12 8.91 -6.59
CA GLY A 92 0.03 9.70 -7.01
C GLY A 92 1.30 9.38 -6.21
N LEU A 93 1.43 8.18 -5.64
CA LEU A 93 2.64 7.79 -4.94
C LEU A 93 3.80 7.69 -5.94
N PRO A 94 4.97 8.30 -5.67
CA PRO A 94 6.11 8.20 -6.57
C PRO A 94 6.74 6.80 -6.57
N PHE A 95 6.60 6.08 -5.46
CA PHE A 95 7.14 4.75 -5.27
C PHE A 95 6.43 4.00 -4.15
N VAL A 96 6.63 2.69 -4.15
CA VAL A 96 6.11 1.77 -3.12
C VAL A 96 7.15 0.71 -2.73
N ARG A 97 7.00 0.17 -1.52
CA ARG A 97 7.83 -0.92 -0.99
C ARG A 97 6.99 -2.17 -0.79
N ILE A 98 7.36 -3.26 -1.46
CA ILE A 98 6.68 -4.55 -1.38
C ILE A 98 7.52 -5.48 -0.51
N ILE A 99 7.00 -5.85 0.66
CA ILE A 99 7.63 -6.73 1.63
C ILE A 99 7.15 -8.16 1.37
N HIS A 100 7.92 -8.92 0.60
CA HIS A 100 7.63 -10.34 0.30
C HIS A 100 8.40 -11.30 1.22
N GLY A 101 9.35 -10.79 2.01
CA GLY A 101 10.22 -11.59 2.86
C GLY A 101 11.37 -12.26 2.09
N LYS A 102 12.32 -12.83 2.82
CA LYS A 102 13.52 -13.48 2.23
C LYS A 102 13.22 -14.92 1.82
N GLY A 103 12.72 -15.72 2.76
CA GLY A 103 12.22 -17.08 2.57
C GLY A 103 13.05 -17.95 1.62
N THR A 104 12.36 -18.80 0.87
CA THR A 104 12.92 -19.52 -0.30
C THR A 104 13.11 -18.61 -1.51
N GLY A 105 12.53 -17.40 -1.49
CA GLY A 105 12.53 -16.47 -2.61
C GLY A 105 11.39 -16.65 -3.61
N ALA A 106 10.49 -17.61 -3.41
CA ALA A 106 9.36 -17.84 -4.32
C ALA A 106 8.48 -16.58 -4.49
N LEU A 107 8.04 -15.96 -3.38
CA LEU A 107 7.29 -14.71 -3.44
C LEU A 107 8.08 -13.56 -4.06
N ARG A 108 9.39 -13.45 -3.77
CA ARG A 108 10.26 -12.42 -4.37
C ARG A 108 10.27 -12.54 -5.89
N GLN A 109 10.41 -13.76 -6.40
CA GLN A 109 10.48 -14.02 -7.83
C GLN A 109 9.17 -13.60 -8.52
N VAL A 110 8.04 -14.14 -8.08
CA VAL A 110 6.74 -13.85 -8.72
C VAL A 110 6.33 -12.38 -8.59
N VAL A 111 6.65 -11.72 -7.47
CA VAL A 111 6.41 -10.27 -7.30
C VAL A 111 7.23 -9.48 -8.31
N ARG A 112 8.53 -9.78 -8.46
CA ARG A 112 9.39 -9.08 -9.43
C ARG A 112 8.96 -9.32 -10.88
N GLU A 113 8.55 -10.55 -11.20
CA GLU A 113 7.99 -10.89 -12.52
C GLU A 113 6.71 -10.09 -12.81
N ALA A 114 5.79 -10.00 -11.84
CA ALA A 114 4.58 -9.20 -11.97
C ALA A 114 4.89 -7.71 -12.16
N LEU A 115 5.79 -7.14 -11.34
CA LEU A 115 6.21 -5.74 -11.45
C LEU A 115 6.87 -5.43 -12.80
N ALA A 116 7.65 -6.37 -13.35
CA ALA A 116 8.30 -6.20 -14.66
C ALA A 116 7.31 -6.10 -15.81
N GLN A 117 6.11 -6.68 -15.67
CA GLN A 117 5.05 -6.68 -16.68
C GLN A 117 3.98 -5.62 -16.41
N HIS A 118 4.02 -4.95 -15.26
CA HIS A 118 2.95 -4.06 -14.83
C HIS A 118 3.04 -2.68 -15.51
N PRO A 119 2.00 -2.22 -16.24
CA PRO A 119 2.07 -0.99 -17.04
C PRO A 119 2.24 0.29 -16.20
N LEU A 120 1.80 0.26 -14.94
CA LEU A 120 1.92 1.39 -14.00
C LEU A 120 3.26 1.43 -13.25
N VAL A 121 4.17 0.49 -13.50
CA VAL A 121 5.49 0.43 -12.86
C VAL A 121 6.54 0.87 -13.86
N ALA A 122 7.28 1.92 -13.54
CA ALA A 122 8.34 2.45 -14.40
C ALA A 122 9.66 1.68 -14.24
N SER A 123 9.99 1.28 -13.01
CA SER A 123 11.16 0.45 -12.70
C SER A 123 11.04 -0.17 -11.31
N TYR A 124 11.86 -1.19 -11.03
CA TYR A 124 11.95 -1.75 -9.68
C TYR A 124 13.39 -2.19 -9.36
N LYS A 125 13.70 -2.24 -8.07
CA LYS A 125 14.99 -2.72 -7.56
C LYS A 125 14.82 -3.47 -6.24
N PRO A 126 15.80 -4.32 -5.83
CA PRO A 126 15.88 -4.78 -4.45
C PRO A 126 15.92 -3.59 -3.48
N GLY A 127 15.34 -3.77 -2.29
CA GLY A 127 15.50 -2.79 -1.21
C GLY A 127 16.95 -2.72 -0.76
N GLU A 128 17.36 -1.53 -0.31
CA GLU A 128 18.66 -1.34 0.35
C GLU A 128 18.71 -2.09 1.69
N ARG A 129 19.91 -2.23 2.29
CA ARG A 129 20.08 -2.90 3.59
C ARG A 129 19.14 -2.33 4.66
N GLU A 130 18.99 -1.01 4.70
CA GLU A 130 18.15 -0.27 5.66
C GLU A 130 16.65 -0.41 5.36
N GLU A 131 16.30 -0.75 4.12
CA GLU A 131 14.92 -0.91 3.65
C GLU A 131 14.42 -2.35 3.74
N GLY A 132 15.28 -3.30 4.16
CA GLY A 132 14.94 -4.72 4.29
C GLY A 132 15.71 -5.67 3.35
N GLY A 133 16.56 -5.12 2.48
CA GLY A 133 17.42 -5.89 1.57
C GLY A 133 16.62 -6.74 0.59
N GLU A 134 17.12 -7.96 0.32
CA GLU A 134 16.47 -8.98 -0.50
C GLU A 134 15.07 -9.43 -0.02
N GLY A 135 14.62 -8.98 1.15
CA GLY A 135 13.24 -9.22 1.62
C GLY A 135 12.22 -8.22 1.10
N VAL A 136 12.68 -7.18 0.41
CA VAL A 136 11.88 -6.06 -0.07
C VAL A 136 12.21 -5.76 -1.52
N THR A 137 11.19 -5.39 -2.29
CA THR A 137 11.34 -4.81 -3.62
C THR A 137 10.75 -3.41 -3.61
N VAL A 138 11.52 -2.43 -4.09
CA VAL A 138 11.08 -1.03 -4.24
C VAL A 138 10.70 -0.82 -5.69
N ALA A 139 9.47 -0.39 -5.94
CA ALA A 139 8.95 -0.11 -7.28
C ALA A 139 8.70 1.39 -7.44
N GLN A 140 9.27 1.98 -8.49
CA GLN A 140 8.96 3.34 -8.94
C GLN A 140 7.71 3.27 -9.81
N LEU A 141 6.71 4.08 -9.47
CA LEU A 141 5.48 4.15 -10.26
C LEU A 141 5.65 5.09 -11.45
N ALA A 142 4.92 4.82 -12.53
CA ALA A 142 4.85 5.73 -13.66
C ALA A 142 4.27 7.08 -13.21
N THR A 143 4.68 8.16 -13.87
CA THR A 143 4.07 9.47 -13.66
C THR A 143 2.69 9.51 -14.32
N MET A 144 1.69 10.04 -13.60
CA MET A 144 0.45 10.47 -14.24
C MET A 144 0.76 11.66 -15.16
N GLY A 145 0.55 11.47 -16.45
CA GLY A 145 0.69 12.52 -17.47
C GLY A 145 -0.54 13.41 -17.59
#